data_AF-A0A954FY95-F1
#
_entry.id   AF-A0A954FY95-F1
#
_cell.length_a   1.000
_cell.length_b   1.000
_cell.length_c   1.000
_cell.angle_alpha   90.00
_cell.angle_beta   90.00
_cell.angle_gamma   90.00
#
_symmetry.space_group_name_H-M   'P 1'
#
loop_
_entity.id
_entity.type
_entity.pdbx_description
1 polymer ?
#
loop_
_entity_poly.entity_id
_entity_poly.type
_entity_poly.pdbx_seq_one_letter_code
_entity_poly.pdbx_strand_id
1 'polypeptide(L)'
;EMNVANDALLTFYDPKTGKLTKSLKTGLSDIAGLAYSPKTKKLYATDFSWVDTTKGGLFELKIDGDKVTAEKIVSLDKPAAIAFDKEGNLYLTSFGTQGKDPEKSRGSLAIIKAGL
;
A
#
# COMPACT_ATOMS: atom_id res chain seq x y z
N GLU A 1 2.64 8.55 -11.56
CA GLU A 1 1.91 9.80 -11.91
C GLU A 1 0.42 9.50 -11.78
N MET A 2 -0.39 10.41 -11.25
CA MET A 2 -1.81 10.10 -10.94
C MET A 2 -2.66 9.67 -12.16
N ASN A 3 -2.20 9.97 -13.37
CA ASN A 3 -2.90 9.69 -14.63
C ASN A 3 -2.31 8.50 -15.40
N VAL A 4 -1.29 7.82 -14.88
CA VAL A 4 -0.63 6.69 -15.54
C VAL A 4 -0.83 5.44 -14.70
N ALA A 5 -1.55 4.47 -15.25
CA ALA A 5 -1.78 3.20 -14.57
C ALA A 5 -0.50 2.36 -14.48
N ASN A 6 -0.37 1.61 -13.38
CA ASN A 6 0.64 0.57 -13.20
C ASN A 6 2.11 1.06 -13.24
N ASP A 7 2.35 2.34 -12.95
CA ASP A 7 3.67 2.97 -13.05
C ASP A 7 4.44 3.04 -11.71
N ALA A 8 3.83 2.60 -10.60
CA ALA A 8 4.48 2.64 -9.30
C ALA A 8 5.74 1.75 -9.28
N LEU A 9 6.83 2.34 -8.81
CA LEU A 9 8.10 1.67 -8.63
C LEU A 9 8.32 1.36 -7.15
N LEU A 10 8.86 0.18 -6.86
CA LEU A 10 9.47 -0.14 -5.56
C LEU A 10 10.97 0.12 -5.68
N THR A 11 11.44 1.15 -4.99
CA THR A 11 12.83 1.58 -5.01
C THR A 11 13.51 1.31 -3.68
N PHE A 12 14.80 1.00 -3.76
CA PHE A 12 15.65 0.77 -2.59
C PHE A 12 16.84 1.70 -2.66
N TYR A 13 17.21 2.23 -1.50
CA TYR A 13 18.32 3.16 -1.36
C TYR A 13 19.30 2.66 -0.31
N ASP A 14 20.58 2.88 -0.54
CA ASP A 14 21.59 2.71 0.50
C ASP A 14 21.40 3.83 1.55
N PRO A 15 21.18 3.51 2.83
CA PRO A 15 20.85 4.51 3.84
C PRO A 15 22.04 5.40 4.25
N LYS A 16 23.28 4.99 3.95
CA LYS A 16 24.48 5.78 4.27
C LYS A 16 24.76 6.82 3.20
N THR A 17 24.48 6.50 1.95
CA THR A 17 24.84 7.31 0.78
C THR A 17 23.65 7.93 0.06
N GLY A 18 22.44 7.46 0.33
CA GLY A 18 21.22 7.85 -0.38
C GLY A 18 21.17 7.40 -1.84
N LYS A 19 22.10 6.53 -2.28
CA LYS A 19 22.14 6.05 -3.66
C LYS A 19 21.04 5.03 -3.92
N LEU A 20 20.34 5.17 -5.03
CA LEU A 20 19.41 4.17 -5.54
C LEU A 20 20.18 2.87 -5.83
N THR A 21 19.80 1.77 -5.20
CA THR A 21 20.43 0.45 -5.39
C THR A 21 19.54 -0.48 -6.21
N LYS A 22 18.23 -0.26 -6.22
CA LYS A 22 17.27 -1.09 -6.95
C LYS A 22 16.00 -0.29 -7.30
N SER A 23 15.43 -0.54 -8.47
CA SER A 23 14.17 0.07 -8.93
C SER A 23 13.35 -0.96 -9.67
N LEU A 24 12.20 -1.33 -9.12
CA LEU A 24 11.39 -2.46 -9.58
C LEU A 24 9.99 -2.02 -9.98
N LYS A 25 9.53 -2.51 -11.13
CA LYS A 25 8.14 -2.34 -11.56
C LYS A 25 7.23 -3.20 -10.68
N THR A 26 6.24 -2.60 -10.05
CA THR A 26 5.32 -3.31 -9.14
C THR A 26 4.05 -3.77 -9.83
N GLY A 27 3.65 -3.10 -10.91
CA GLY A 27 2.34 -3.27 -11.54
C GLY A 27 1.20 -2.58 -10.79
N LEU A 28 1.49 -1.90 -9.68
CA LEU A 28 0.56 -1.01 -8.97
C LEU A 28 0.63 0.41 -9.56
N SER A 29 -0.39 1.23 -9.33
CA SER A 29 -0.47 2.57 -9.93
C SER A 29 0.07 3.65 -8.99
N ASP A 30 -0.41 3.69 -7.76
CA ASP A 30 -0.20 4.81 -6.84
C ASP A 30 0.00 4.30 -5.41
N ILE A 31 1.18 3.72 -5.17
CA ILE A 31 1.56 3.26 -3.83
C ILE A 31 1.59 4.46 -2.88
N ALA A 32 0.73 4.44 -1.86
CA ALA A 32 0.58 5.50 -0.87
C ALA A 32 1.22 5.15 0.49
N GLY A 33 1.35 3.86 0.80
CA GLY A 33 1.91 3.36 2.05
C GLY A 33 2.65 2.04 1.85
N LEU A 34 3.73 1.84 2.61
CA LEU A 34 4.57 0.64 2.59
C LEU A 34 4.96 0.26 4.02
N ALA A 35 4.84 -1.02 4.38
CA ALA A 35 5.30 -1.50 5.68
C ALA A 35 5.69 -2.99 5.64
N TYR A 36 6.74 -3.35 6.36
CA TYR A 36 7.06 -4.77 6.63
C TYR A 36 6.30 -5.25 7.86
N SER A 37 5.65 -6.42 7.77
CA SER A 37 5.08 -7.07 8.96
C SER A 37 6.21 -7.49 9.92
N PRO A 38 6.14 -7.12 11.21
CA PRO A 38 7.14 -7.54 12.17
C PRO A 38 7.07 -9.05 12.46
N LYS A 39 5.94 -9.71 12.15
CA LYS A 39 5.72 -11.14 12.39
C LYS A 39 6.17 -12.00 11.22
N THR A 40 5.70 -11.71 10.00
CA THR A 40 5.97 -12.55 8.82
C THR A 40 7.15 -12.05 7.99
N LYS A 41 7.63 -10.83 8.23
CA LYS A 41 8.66 -10.13 7.44
C LYS A 41 8.27 -9.86 5.99
N LYS A 42 7.00 -10.05 5.64
CA LYS A 42 6.45 -9.73 4.32
C LYS A 42 6.26 -8.23 4.15
N LEU A 43 6.42 -7.74 2.92
CA LEU A 43 6.19 -6.34 2.55
C LEU A 43 4.74 -6.15 2.11
N TYR A 44 4.08 -5.14 2.67
CA TYR A 44 2.73 -4.75 2.31
C TYR A 44 2.72 -3.34 1.75
N ALA A 45 1.80 -3.10 0.82
CA ALA A 45 1.58 -1.80 0.20
C ALA A 45 0.10 -1.45 0.11
N THR A 46 -0.24 -0.19 0.27
CA THR A 46 -1.54 0.32 -0.19
C THR A 46 -1.38 0.97 -1.55
N ASP A 47 -2.22 0.60 -2.51
CA ASP A 47 -2.36 1.28 -3.79
C ASP A 47 -3.66 2.09 -3.79
N PHE A 48 -3.58 3.40 -4.03
CA PHE A 48 -4.75 4.24 -4.19
C PHE A 48 -5.42 3.99 -5.55
N SER A 49 -4.63 3.79 -6.60
CA SER A 49 -5.03 3.74 -8.01
C SER A 49 -5.91 4.93 -8.42
N TRP A 50 -5.32 6.11 -8.56
CA TRP A 50 -6.04 7.36 -8.90
C TRP A 50 -6.80 7.26 -10.22
N VAL A 51 -6.19 6.61 -11.21
CA VAL A 51 -6.79 6.37 -12.53
C VAL A 51 -8.07 5.53 -12.47
N ASP A 52 -8.18 4.62 -11.50
CA ASP A 52 -9.34 3.77 -11.28
C ASP A 52 -9.42 3.35 -9.81
N THR A 53 -10.07 4.19 -9.00
CA THR A 53 -10.16 3.98 -7.55
C THR A 53 -10.82 2.66 -7.14
N THR A 54 -11.52 1.96 -8.05
CA THR A 54 -12.08 0.63 -7.78
C THR A 54 -10.99 -0.45 -7.68
N LYS A 55 -9.78 -0.18 -8.19
CA LYS A 55 -8.63 -1.08 -8.10
C LYS A 55 -7.82 -0.89 -6.81
N GLY A 56 -8.09 0.17 -6.05
CA GLY A 56 -7.41 0.46 -4.78
C GLY A 56 -7.49 -0.69 -3.78
N GLY A 57 -6.48 -0.82 -2.93
CA GLY A 57 -6.41 -1.94 -2.01
C GLY A 57 -5.12 -2.06 -1.21
N LEU A 58 -5.11 -3.07 -0.35
CA LEU A 58 -3.92 -3.57 0.34
C LEU A 58 -3.36 -4.76 -0.44
N PHE A 59 -2.05 -4.76 -0.64
CA PHE A 59 -1.33 -5.78 -1.41
C PHE A 59 -0.14 -6.32 -0.63
N GLU A 60 0.15 -7.62 -0.77
CA GLU A 60 1.46 -8.19 -0.44
C GLU A 60 2.39 -8.01 -1.65
N LEU A 61 3.58 -7.46 -1.44
CA LEU A 61 4.61 -7.34 -2.46
C LEU A 61 5.64 -8.44 -2.29
N LYS A 62 5.57 -9.48 -3.14
CA LYS A 62 6.55 -10.57 -3.18
C LYS A 62 7.68 -10.20 -4.14
N ILE A 63 8.91 -10.18 -3.64
CA ILE A 63 10.11 -9.84 -4.42
C ILE A 63 10.92 -11.12 -4.64
N ASP A 64 11.12 -11.48 -5.90
CA ASP A 64 11.96 -12.60 -6.33
C ASP A 64 12.96 -12.10 -7.38
N GLY A 65 14.23 -11.96 -6.98
CA GLY A 65 15.22 -11.25 -7.78
C GLY A 65 14.72 -9.84 -8.10
N ASP A 66 14.59 -9.53 -9.39
CA ASP A 66 14.11 -8.23 -9.90
C ASP A 66 12.61 -8.22 -10.25
N LYS A 67 11.90 -9.32 -9.99
CA LYS A 67 10.47 -9.42 -10.21
C LYS A 67 9.70 -9.08 -8.94
N VAL A 68 8.68 -8.24 -9.07
CA VAL A 68 7.69 -7.99 -8.02
C VAL A 68 6.36 -8.59 -8.45
N THR A 69 5.72 -9.34 -7.55
CA THR A 69 4.33 -9.78 -7.69
C THR A 69 3.51 -9.09 -6.61
N ALA A 70 2.52 -8.29 -7.02
CA ALA A 70 1.57 -7.66 -6.12
C ALA A 70 0.32 -8.53 -5.98
N GLU A 71 0.13 -9.15 -4.83
CA GLU A 71 -1.06 -9.95 -4.53
C GLU A 71 -2.05 -9.13 -3.72
N LYS A 72 -3.26 -8.91 -4.27
CA LYS A 72 -4.31 -8.16 -3.57
C LYS A 72 -4.85 -8.97 -2.40
N ILE A 73 -4.77 -8.40 -1.21
CA ILE A 73 -5.31 -8.98 0.03
C ILE A 73 -6.75 -8.54 0.25
N VAL A 74 -7.01 -7.23 0.12
CA VAL A 74 -8.35 -6.65 0.26
C VAL A 74 -8.50 -5.40 -0.58
N SER A 75 -9.67 -5.22 -1.20
CA SER A 75 -10.04 -3.99 -1.90
C SER A 75 -10.37 -2.88 -0.90
N LEU A 76 -9.91 -1.67 -1.17
CA LEU A 76 -10.09 -0.52 -0.28
C LEU A 76 -10.40 0.73 -1.09
N ASP A 77 -11.31 1.55 -0.56
CA ASP A 77 -11.65 2.84 -1.16
C ASP A 77 -10.64 3.91 -0.73
N LYS A 78 -9.73 4.27 -1.65
CA LYS A 78 -8.71 5.32 -1.48
C LYS A 78 -7.86 5.15 -0.20
N PRO A 79 -7.16 4.01 -0.06
CA PRO A 79 -6.25 3.80 1.07
C PRO A 79 -5.05 4.75 1.00
N ALA A 80 -4.56 5.18 2.16
CA ALA A 80 -3.55 6.24 2.28
C ALA A 80 -2.26 5.77 2.95
N ALA A 81 -2.34 5.12 4.11
CA ALA A 81 -1.16 4.72 4.85
C ALA A 81 -1.40 3.45 5.67
N ILE A 82 -0.30 2.74 5.96
CA ILE A 82 -0.28 1.53 6.78
C ILE A 82 0.86 1.55 7.80
N ALA A 83 0.63 0.95 8.97
CA ALA A 83 1.66 0.70 9.98
C ALA A 83 1.32 -0.56 10.79
N PHE A 84 2.34 -1.32 11.18
CA PHE A 84 2.18 -2.46 12.08
C PHE A 84 2.54 -2.08 13.52
N ASP A 85 1.79 -2.58 14.50
CA ASP A 85 2.23 -2.59 15.90
C ASP A 85 3.15 -3.79 16.20
N LYS A 86 3.68 -3.85 17.43
CA LYS A 86 4.62 -4.92 17.86
C LYS A 86 3.96 -6.31 17.93
N GLU A 87 2.65 -6.37 18.13
CA GLU A 87 1.85 -7.58 18.09
C GLU A 87 1.60 -8.05 16.64
N GLY A 88 1.80 -7.18 15.65
CA GLY A 88 1.59 -7.46 14.23
C GLY A 88 0.20 -7.11 13.72
N ASN A 89 -0.60 -6.34 14.48
CA ASN A 89 -1.83 -5.78 13.94
C ASN A 89 -1.49 -4.65 12.96
N LEU A 90 -2.19 -4.61 11.83
CA LEU A 90 -2.03 -3.61 10.80
C LEU A 90 -3.08 -2.51 10.97
N TYR A 91 -2.62 -1.28 11.16
CA TYR A 91 -3.42 -0.06 11.14
C TYR A 91 -3.39 0.50 9.73
N LEU A 92 -4.56 0.82 9.18
CA LEU A 92 -4.72 1.29 7.81
C LEU A 92 -5.65 2.49 7.78
N THR A 93 -5.24 3.56 7.11
CA THR A 93 -6.09 4.74 6.90
C THR A 93 -6.60 4.82 5.47
N SER A 94 -7.82 5.33 5.30
CA SER A 94 -8.45 5.57 4.00
C SER A 94 -9.09 6.95 3.96
N PHE A 95 -9.06 7.60 2.80
CA PHE A 95 -9.83 8.82 2.56
C PHE A 95 -11.30 8.54 2.28
N GLY A 96 -11.60 7.39 1.67
CA GLY A 96 -12.95 6.98 1.30
C GLY A 96 -13.67 7.89 0.29
N THR A 97 -14.91 7.54 -0.01
CA THR A 97 -15.83 8.30 -0.87
C THR A 97 -16.95 8.88 -0.02
N GLN A 98 -17.31 10.15 -0.29
CA GLN A 98 -18.41 10.78 0.43
C GLN A 98 -19.69 9.97 0.21
N GLY A 99 -20.35 9.61 1.32
CA GLY A 99 -21.66 8.97 1.27
C GLY A 99 -22.76 9.98 0.97
N LYS A 100 -24.02 9.55 1.09
CA LYS A 100 -25.19 10.43 0.93
C LYS A 100 -25.31 11.48 2.03
N ASP A 101 -24.79 11.17 3.21
CA ASP A 101 -24.78 12.07 4.36
C ASP A 101 -23.51 12.92 4.32
N PRO A 102 -23.60 14.25 4.11
CA PRO A 102 -22.45 15.14 4.06
C PRO A 102 -21.78 15.36 5.42
N GLU A 103 -22.48 15.13 6.54
CA GLU A 103 -21.95 15.34 7.90
C GLU A 103 -21.08 14.17 8.37
N LYS A 104 -21.20 13.01 7.72
CA LYS A 104 -20.38 11.84 8.04
C LYS A 104 -19.04 11.89 7.31
N SER A 105 -17.95 11.84 8.08
CA SER A 105 -16.61 11.70 7.51
C SER A 105 -16.50 10.42 6.68
N ARG A 106 -15.96 10.56 5.48
CA ARG A 106 -15.58 9.45 4.59
C ARG A 106 -14.26 8.77 4.97
N GLY A 107 -13.45 9.45 5.77
CA GLY A 107 -12.17 8.93 6.22
C GLY A 107 -12.32 7.87 7.31
N SER A 108 -11.46 6.86 7.32
CA SER A 108 -11.50 5.80 8.32
C SER A 108 -10.11 5.31 8.72
N LEU A 109 -10.05 4.72 9.93
CA LEU A 109 -8.95 3.89 10.40
C LEU A 109 -9.49 2.47 10.57
N ALA A 110 -8.90 1.52 9.86
CA ALA A 110 -9.15 0.10 10.00
C ALA A 110 -8.01 -0.58 10.77
N ILE A 111 -8.36 -1.63 11.51
CA ILE A 111 -7.38 -2.49 12.20
C ILE A 111 -7.59 -3.92 11.69
N ILE A 112 -6.56 -4.47 11.04
CA ILE A 112 -6.51 -5.89 10.68
C ILE A 112 -5.70 -6.59 11.76
N LYS A 113 -6.28 -7.61 12.40
CA LYS A 113 -5.61 -8.37 13.46
C LYS A 113 -4.39 -9.11 12.91
N ALA A 114 -3.42 -9.35 13.79
CA ALA A 114 -2.20 -10.07 13.45
C ALA A 114 -2.46 -11.38 12.71
N GLY A 115 -1.59 -11.70 11.75
CA GLY A 115 -1.74 -12.84 10.83
C GLY A 115 -1.23 -12.56 9.42
N LEU A 116 -1.04 -11.27 9.09
CA LEU A 116 -0.31 -10.79 7.92
C LEU A 116 1.19 -10.68 8.20
#